data_AF-A0A7X8WII9-F1
#
_entry.id   AF-A0A7X8WII9-F1
#
_cell.length_a   1.000
_cell.length_b   1.000
_cell.length_c   1.000
_cell.angle_alpha   90.00
_cell.angle_beta   90.00
_cell.angle_gamma   90.00
#
_symmetry.space_group_name_H-M   'P 1'
#
loop_
_entity.id
_entity.type
_entity.pdbx_description
1 polymer ?
#
loop_
_entity_poly.entity_id
_entity_poly.type
_entity_poly.pdbx_seq_one_letter_code
_entity_poly.pdbx_strand_id
1 'polypeptide(L)'
;MYIIKTLNTDRLSLTLTLRRPQETKLRQLIDYFRRFFDYIFIDFPPSSSRLTEILLDLSDEILLVVGLDTLGLDGFINTIQYFTDSDIDLGKIKYIVPTGYHPIKLAPNTCLKKLKNQAKTYTPDAKIITPIKDKSIIRNLQEMGVSVFDEHQMPSKFHQKNRDEIKNDLLATFSELQI
;
A
#
# COMPACT_ATOMS: atom_id res chain seq x y z
N MET A 1 19.06 2.30 -2.09
CA MET A 1 17.84 1.48 -2.04
C MET A 1 18.24 0.01 -2.15
N TYR A 2 17.88 -0.81 -1.16
CA TYR A 2 18.06 -2.26 -1.22
C TYR A 2 16.68 -2.90 -1.40
N ILE A 3 16.58 -3.90 -2.28
CA ILE A 3 15.35 -4.67 -2.49
C ILE A 3 15.59 -6.08 -1.98
N ILE A 4 14.78 -6.50 -1.03
CA ILE A 4 14.73 -7.90 -0.56
C ILE A 4 13.47 -8.52 -1.15
N LYS A 5 13.65 -9.48 -2.06
CA LYS A 5 12.54 -10.23 -2.65
C LYS A 5 12.39 -11.56 -1.95
N THR A 6 11.26 -11.75 -1.26
CA THR A 6 10.90 -13.04 -0.68
C THR A 6 10.13 -13.86 -1.71
N LEU A 7 10.60 -15.06 -2.00
CA LEU A 7 9.87 -16.04 -2.81
C LEU A 7 9.15 -17.03 -1.88
N ASN A 8 7.98 -17.52 -2.31
CA ASN A 8 7.23 -18.57 -1.62
C ASN A 8 6.78 -18.17 -0.20
N THR A 9 6.07 -17.04 -0.11
CA THR A 9 5.49 -16.47 1.11
C THR A 9 4.63 -17.47 1.88
N ASP A 10 3.94 -18.37 1.18
CA ASP A 10 3.07 -19.39 1.78
C ASP A 10 3.87 -20.40 2.60
N ARG A 11 5.01 -20.88 2.07
CA ARG A 11 5.90 -21.80 2.80
C ARG A 11 6.52 -21.12 4.02
N LEU A 12 6.90 -19.85 3.89
CA LEU A 12 7.44 -19.07 5.00
C LEU A 12 6.36 -18.88 6.09
N SER A 13 5.15 -18.49 5.69
CA SER A 13 3.99 -18.34 6.57
C SER A 13 3.69 -19.65 7.32
N LEU A 14 3.62 -20.79 6.62
CA LEU A 14 3.43 -22.11 7.23
C LEU A 14 4.52 -22.43 8.26
N THR A 15 5.77 -22.11 7.94
CA THR A 15 6.90 -22.33 8.86
C THR A 15 6.76 -21.47 10.11
N LEU A 16 6.33 -20.21 9.98
CA LEU A 16 6.09 -19.30 11.09
C LEU A 16 4.94 -19.79 11.99
N THR A 17 3.86 -20.28 11.40
CA THR A 17 2.74 -20.88 12.14
C THR A 17 3.18 -22.10 12.96
N LEU A 18 4.02 -22.96 12.38
CA LEU A 18 4.45 -24.20 13.02
C LEU A 18 5.61 -24.04 14.00
N ARG A 19 6.41 -22.96 13.90
CA ARG A 19 7.70 -22.84 14.61
C ARG A 19 7.90 -21.45 15.20
N ARG A 20 7.54 -21.27 16.47
CA ARG A 20 7.78 -20.04 17.25
C ARG A 20 9.21 -19.48 17.15
N PRO A 21 10.29 -20.28 17.15
CA PRO A 21 11.65 -19.73 17.01
C PRO A 21 11.91 -18.98 15.70
N GLN A 22 11.13 -19.27 14.64
CA GLN A 22 11.27 -18.59 13.36
C GLN A 22 10.66 -17.19 13.39
N GLU A 23 9.58 -16.99 14.14
CA GLU A 23 9.03 -15.66 14.39
C GLU A 23 10.05 -14.79 15.14
N THR A 24 10.67 -15.31 16.21
CA THR A 24 11.71 -14.58 16.94
C THR A 24 12.87 -14.17 16.04
N LYS A 25 13.31 -15.06 15.14
CA LYS A 25 14.36 -14.76 14.16
C LYS A 25 13.95 -13.68 13.17
N LEU A 26 12.71 -13.72 12.69
CA LEU A 26 12.19 -12.69 11.77
C LEU A 26 12.16 -11.32 12.45
N ARG A 27 11.64 -11.24 13.68
CA ARG A 27 11.62 -9.99 14.46
C ARG A 27 13.02 -9.43 14.67
N GLN A 28 13.96 -10.27 15.12
CA GLN A 28 15.37 -9.89 15.28
C GLN A 28 16.03 -9.43 13.98
N LEU A 29 15.67 -10.02 12.84
CA LEU A 29 16.19 -9.63 11.53
C LEU A 29 15.70 -8.23 11.13
N ILE A 30 14.41 -7.95 11.32
CA ILE A 30 13.85 -6.62 11.05
C ILE A 30 14.47 -5.60 11.99
N ASP A 31 14.57 -5.88 13.30
CA ASP A 31 15.22 -5.00 14.27
C ASP A 31 16.68 -4.72 13.93
N TYR A 32 17.40 -5.72 13.41
CA TYR A 32 18.75 -5.54 12.91
C TYR A 32 18.78 -4.56 11.73
N PHE A 33 17.88 -4.70 10.76
CA PHE A 33 17.80 -3.79 9.61
C PHE A 33 17.42 -2.36 9.98
N ARG A 34 16.60 -2.16 11.02
CA ARG A 34 16.26 -0.82 11.54
C ARG A 34 17.49 0.00 11.96
N ARG A 35 18.63 -0.65 12.24
CA ARG A 35 19.88 0.03 12.59
C ARG A 35 20.60 0.65 11.39
N PHE A 36 20.24 0.26 10.16
CA PHE A 36 20.95 0.64 8.94
C PHE A 36 20.12 1.46 7.95
N PHE A 37 18.79 1.45 8.09
CA PHE A 37 17.88 2.12 7.17
C PHE A 37 16.99 3.10 7.92
N ASP A 38 16.86 4.31 7.38
CA ASP A 38 15.93 5.32 7.89
C ASP A 38 14.47 4.87 7.68
N TYR A 39 14.21 4.18 6.56
CA TYR A 39 12.89 3.65 6.21
C TYR A 39 12.99 2.24 5.66
N ILE A 40 12.02 1.40 6.03
CA ILE A 40 11.86 0.05 5.50
C ILE A 40 10.43 -0.05 4.95
N PHE A 41 10.31 -0.12 3.63
CA PHE A 41 9.02 -0.35 2.98
C PHE A 41 8.75 -1.84 2.82
N ILE A 42 7.58 -2.29 3.25
CA ILE A 42 7.13 -3.68 3.12
C ILE A 42 5.92 -3.68 2.19
N ASP A 43 6.06 -4.37 1.05
CA ASP A 43 4.95 -4.64 0.14
C ASP A 43 4.30 -5.98 0.52
N PHE A 44 3.01 -5.94 0.81
CA PHE A 44 2.28 -7.09 1.34
C PHE A 44 1.56 -7.85 0.22
N PRO A 45 1.59 -9.19 0.23
CA PRO A 45 0.70 -9.93 -0.64
C PRO A 45 -0.76 -9.65 -0.26
N PRO A 46 -1.72 -9.80 -1.20
CA PRO A 46 -3.14 -9.58 -0.92
C PRO A 46 -3.72 -10.62 0.05
N SER A 47 -3.00 -11.72 0.34
CA SER A 47 -3.46 -12.78 1.23
C SER A 47 -3.13 -12.49 2.71
N SER A 48 -4.13 -12.73 3.56
CA SER A 48 -3.94 -12.83 5.01
C SER A 48 -3.11 -14.07 5.33
N SER A 49 -1.97 -13.89 6.00
CA SER A 49 -1.05 -14.96 6.34
C SER A 49 -0.35 -14.66 7.66
N ARG A 50 0.20 -15.67 8.35
CA ARG A 50 0.95 -15.43 9.60
C ARG A 50 2.15 -14.51 9.39
N LEU A 51 2.78 -14.57 8.22
CA LEU A 51 3.83 -13.64 7.84
C LEU A 51 3.29 -12.20 7.76
N THR A 52 2.13 -12.01 7.12
CA THR A 52 1.46 -10.71 7.02
C THR A 52 1.14 -10.15 8.41
N GLU A 53 0.60 -10.96 9.33
CA GLU A 53 0.31 -10.55 10.72
C GLU A 53 1.56 -10.05 11.44
N ILE A 54 2.64 -10.84 11.41
CA ILE A 54 3.89 -10.48 12.10
C ILE A 54 4.48 -9.20 11.52
N LEU A 55 4.47 -9.04 10.19
CA LEU A 55 5.02 -7.86 9.54
C LEU A 55 4.17 -6.61 9.75
N LEU A 56 2.83 -6.73 9.78
CA LEU A 56 1.93 -5.63 10.14
C LEU A 56 2.11 -5.23 11.61
N ASP A 57 2.27 -6.19 12.51
CA ASP A 57 2.57 -5.92 13.92
C ASP A 57 3.93 -5.23 14.10
N LEU A 58 4.96 -5.59 13.32
CA LEU A 58 6.26 -4.93 13.36
C LEU A 58 6.28 -3.55 12.68
N SER A 59 5.26 -3.21 11.88
CA SER A 59 5.23 -1.94 11.15
C SER A 59 4.90 -0.78 12.08
N ASP A 60 5.65 0.31 11.97
CA ASP A 60 5.38 1.54 12.72
C ASP A 60 4.18 2.30 12.13
N GLU A 61 4.10 2.34 10.80
CA GLU A 61 3.02 2.99 10.05
C GLU A 61 2.56 2.10 8.89
N ILE A 62 1.26 2.17 8.60
CA ILE A 62 0.60 1.39 7.56
C ILE A 62 -0.11 2.34 6.59
N LEU A 63 0.18 2.16 5.30
CA LEU A 63 -0.55 2.75 4.18
C LEU A 63 -1.58 1.74 3.67
N LEU A 64 -2.86 2.12 3.66
CA LEU A 64 -3.90 1.31 3.02
C LEU A 64 -4.27 1.89 1.65
N VAL A 65 -3.94 1.14 0.60
CA VAL A 65 -4.33 1.48 -0.78
C VAL A 65 -5.72 0.93 -1.05
N VAL A 66 -6.67 1.80 -1.42
CA VAL A 66 -8.08 1.43 -1.59
C VAL A 66 -8.56 1.82 -2.99
N GLY A 67 -8.97 0.83 -3.79
CA GLY A 67 -9.61 1.07 -5.08
C GLY A 67 -10.98 1.74 -4.90
N LEU A 68 -11.26 2.77 -5.71
CA LEU A 68 -12.54 3.47 -5.71
C LEU A 68 -13.61 2.73 -6.53
N ASP A 69 -13.83 1.47 -6.16
CA ASP A 69 -14.87 0.58 -6.67
C ASP A 69 -15.45 -0.26 -5.51
N THR A 70 -16.44 -1.11 -5.82
CA THR A 70 -17.11 -1.93 -4.80
C THR A 70 -16.14 -2.90 -4.11
N LEU A 71 -15.25 -3.54 -4.87
CA LEU A 71 -14.31 -4.52 -4.34
C LEU A 71 -13.27 -3.87 -3.43
N GLY A 72 -12.80 -2.67 -3.78
CA GLY A 72 -11.89 -1.90 -2.94
C GLY A 72 -12.52 -1.48 -1.61
N LEU A 73 -13.80 -1.06 -1.61
CA LEU A 73 -14.50 -0.74 -0.36
C LEU A 73 -14.73 -1.97 0.52
N ASP A 74 -15.11 -3.10 -0.08
CA ASP A 74 -15.25 -4.36 0.65
C ASP A 74 -13.90 -4.81 1.22
N GLY A 75 -12.83 -4.70 0.42
CA GLY A 75 -11.46 -4.98 0.84
C GLY A 75 -11.00 -4.09 2.01
N PHE A 76 -11.37 -2.81 2.00
CA PHE A 76 -11.10 -1.90 3.12
C PHE A 76 -11.75 -2.43 4.41
N ILE A 77 -13.05 -2.74 4.38
CA ILE A 77 -13.77 -3.24 5.57
C ILE A 77 -13.20 -4.59 6.04
N ASN A 78 -12.92 -5.51 5.12
CA ASN A 78 -12.33 -6.80 5.45
C ASN A 78 -10.94 -6.64 6.08
N THR A 79 -10.16 -5.64 5.65
CA THR A 79 -8.85 -5.34 6.25
C THR A 79 -9.00 -4.82 7.68
N ILE A 80 -9.97 -3.94 7.95
CA ILE A 80 -10.25 -3.48 9.32
C ILE A 80 -10.68 -4.64 10.22
N GLN A 81 -11.55 -5.52 9.72
CA GLN A 81 -11.97 -6.72 10.44
C GLN A 81 -10.78 -7.63 10.74
N TYR A 82 -9.92 -7.86 9.75
CA TYR A 82 -8.70 -8.66 9.91
C TYR A 82 -7.76 -8.10 10.98
N PHE A 83 -7.56 -6.78 11.03
CA PHE A 83 -6.76 -6.14 12.08
C PHE A 83 -7.38 -6.37 13.46
N THR A 84 -8.70 -6.20 13.57
CA THR A 84 -9.45 -6.44 14.81
C THR A 84 -9.33 -7.90 15.27
N ASP A 85 -9.55 -8.84 14.36
CA ASP A 85 -9.53 -10.28 14.64
C ASP A 85 -8.12 -10.79 14.99
N SER A 86 -7.08 -10.12 14.45
CA SER A 86 -5.68 -10.47 14.65
C SER A 86 -5.00 -9.67 15.77
N ASP A 87 -5.75 -8.84 16.50
CA ASP A 87 -5.25 -7.94 17.57
C ASP A 87 -4.11 -7.01 17.09
N ILE A 88 -4.21 -6.54 15.84
CA ILE A 88 -3.29 -5.57 15.25
C ILE A 88 -3.85 -4.17 15.48
N ASP A 89 -3.04 -3.28 16.03
CA ASP A 89 -3.43 -1.89 16.31
C ASP A 89 -3.84 -1.14 15.03
N LEU A 90 -5.14 -0.82 14.92
CA LEU A 90 -5.71 0.00 13.85
C LEU A 90 -5.11 1.42 13.82
N GLY A 91 -4.59 1.93 14.94
CA GLY A 91 -3.92 3.22 15.03
C GLY A 91 -2.61 3.30 14.24
N LYS A 92 -2.07 2.16 13.80
CA LYS A 92 -0.93 2.09 12.87
C LYS A 92 -1.33 2.46 11.44
N ILE A 93 -2.60 2.38 11.08
CA ILE A 93 -3.09 2.87 9.77
C ILE A 93 -3.03 4.39 9.79
N LYS A 94 -1.94 4.96 9.27
CA LYS A 94 -1.73 6.41 9.25
C LYS A 94 -2.28 7.07 8.00
N TYR A 95 -2.30 6.34 6.88
CA TYR A 95 -2.72 6.90 5.61
C TYR A 95 -3.61 5.95 4.84
N ILE A 96 -4.65 6.51 4.22
CA ILE A 96 -5.50 5.82 3.25
C ILE A 96 -5.27 6.48 1.90
N VAL A 97 -4.93 5.68 0.90
CA VAL A 97 -4.58 6.11 -0.47
C VAL A 97 -5.67 5.63 -1.43
N PRO A 98 -6.63 6.49 -1.79
CA PRO A 98 -7.67 6.12 -2.75
C PRO A 98 -7.09 6.08 -4.17
N THR A 99 -7.33 5.01 -4.92
CA THR A 99 -6.87 4.84 -6.30
C THR A 99 -8.04 4.63 -7.27
N GLY A 100 -7.81 4.81 -8.57
CA GLY A 100 -8.88 4.67 -9.57
C GLY A 100 -9.82 5.88 -9.68
N TYR A 101 -9.39 7.05 -9.19
CA TYR A 101 -10.21 8.25 -9.20
C TYR A 101 -10.44 8.80 -10.61
N HIS A 102 -11.64 9.32 -10.86
CA HIS A 102 -11.94 10.09 -12.05
C HIS A 102 -12.93 11.21 -11.72
N PRO A 103 -12.61 12.49 -11.98
CA PRO A 103 -13.38 13.63 -11.47
C PRO A 103 -14.83 13.65 -11.93
N ILE A 104 -15.09 13.18 -13.14
CA ILE A 104 -16.42 13.20 -13.77
C ILE A 104 -17.22 11.92 -13.48
N LYS A 105 -16.57 10.78 -13.18
CA LYS A 105 -17.30 9.50 -13.10
C LYS A 105 -18.04 9.41 -11.77
N LEU A 106 -19.34 9.07 -11.82
CA LEU A 106 -20.18 9.01 -10.63
C LEU A 106 -19.77 7.88 -9.67
N ALA A 107 -19.45 6.70 -10.19
CA ALA A 107 -19.16 5.53 -9.36
C ALA A 107 -17.92 5.71 -8.46
N PRO A 108 -16.72 6.11 -8.96
CA PRO A 108 -15.56 6.36 -8.11
C PRO A 108 -15.78 7.51 -7.11
N ASN A 109 -16.48 8.57 -7.52
CA ASN A 109 -16.83 9.67 -6.63
C ASN A 109 -17.76 9.22 -5.48
N THR A 110 -18.69 8.31 -5.77
CA THR A 110 -19.59 7.75 -4.76
C THR A 110 -18.81 6.84 -3.80
N CYS A 111 -17.90 6.03 -4.32
CA CYS A 111 -17.04 5.18 -3.49
C CYS A 111 -16.12 6.02 -2.61
N LEU A 112 -15.55 7.10 -3.11
CA LEU A 112 -14.70 8.00 -2.32
C LEU A 112 -15.47 8.62 -1.15
N LYS A 113 -16.73 9.04 -1.36
CA LYS A 113 -17.58 9.55 -0.28
C LYS A 113 -17.83 8.47 0.79
N LYS A 114 -18.12 7.23 0.37
CA LYS A 114 -18.32 6.10 1.28
C LYS A 114 -17.05 5.79 2.07
N LEU A 115 -15.91 5.69 1.40
CA LEU A 115 -14.60 5.47 2.03
C LEU A 115 -14.32 6.53 3.09
N LYS A 116 -14.52 7.81 2.76
CA LYS A 116 -14.35 8.91 3.73
C LYS A 116 -15.24 8.79 4.96
N ASN A 117 -16.47 8.32 4.80
CA ASN A 117 -17.37 8.11 5.94
C ASN A 117 -16.95 6.90 6.77
N GLN A 118 -16.61 5.78 6.12
CA GLN A 118 -16.16 4.56 6.80
C GLN A 118 -14.85 4.80 7.57
N ALA A 119 -13.88 5.47 6.96
CA ALA A 119 -12.60 5.80 7.59
C ALA A 119 -12.78 6.67 8.85
N LYS A 120 -13.70 7.64 8.84
CA LYS A 120 -14.02 8.41 10.06
C LYS A 120 -14.53 7.55 11.22
N THR A 121 -15.19 6.44 10.91
CA THR A 121 -15.73 5.52 11.91
C THR A 121 -14.69 4.52 12.38
N TYR A 122 -13.94 3.91 11.46
CA TYR A 122 -13.09 2.75 11.74
C TYR A 122 -11.62 3.07 11.92
N THR A 123 -11.15 4.17 11.32
CA THR A 123 -9.74 4.60 11.32
C THR A 123 -9.67 6.13 11.47
N PRO A 124 -10.22 6.69 12.57
CA PRO A 124 -10.41 8.15 12.71
C PRO A 124 -9.11 8.95 12.65
N ASP A 125 -7.99 8.34 13.05
CA ASP A 125 -6.67 8.97 13.05
C ASP A 125 -5.95 8.86 11.69
N ALA A 126 -6.50 8.10 10.75
CA ALA A 126 -5.90 7.91 9.44
C ALA A 126 -6.19 9.11 8.53
N LYS A 127 -5.14 9.66 7.91
CA LYS A 127 -5.26 10.71 6.90
C LYS A 127 -5.61 10.08 5.55
N ILE A 128 -6.76 10.45 5.00
CA ILE A 128 -7.12 10.11 3.62
C ILE A 128 -6.49 11.15 2.71
N ILE A 129 -5.51 10.74 1.90
CA ILE A 129 -4.79 11.65 1.01
C ILE A 129 -5.56 11.93 -0.28
N THR A 130 -5.04 12.86 -1.09
CA THR A 130 -5.61 13.14 -2.41
C THR A 130 -5.71 11.87 -3.26
N PRO A 131 -6.89 11.55 -3.82
CA PRO A 131 -7.07 10.35 -4.64
C PRO A 131 -6.18 10.33 -5.89
N ILE A 132 -5.56 9.19 -6.15
CA ILE A 132 -4.76 8.95 -7.33
C ILE A 132 -5.67 8.64 -8.52
N LYS A 133 -5.50 9.38 -9.60
CA LYS A 133 -6.27 9.22 -10.84
C LYS A 133 -5.95 7.90 -11.52
N ASP A 134 -6.98 7.31 -12.12
CA ASP A 134 -6.77 6.20 -13.05
C ASP A 134 -6.08 6.70 -14.33
N LYS A 135 -4.87 6.21 -14.62
CA LYS A 135 -4.16 6.50 -15.87
C LYS A 135 -3.56 5.23 -16.46
N SER A 136 -3.91 4.93 -17.71
CA SER A 136 -3.39 3.80 -18.49
C SER A 136 -1.87 3.80 -18.62
N ILE A 137 -1.22 4.97 -18.53
CA ILE A 137 0.24 5.10 -18.62
C ILE A 137 0.97 4.32 -17.52
N ILE A 138 0.35 4.16 -16.33
CA ILE A 138 0.93 3.38 -15.23
C ILE A 138 1.07 1.91 -15.64
N ARG A 139 0.03 1.34 -16.26
CA ARG A 139 0.06 -0.04 -16.74
C ARG A 139 1.12 -0.24 -17.82
N ASN A 140 1.23 0.70 -18.76
CA ASN A 140 2.25 0.63 -19.80
C ASN A 140 3.67 0.65 -19.20
N LEU A 141 3.91 1.49 -18.20
CA LEU A 141 5.20 1.55 -17.49
C LEU A 141 5.49 0.25 -16.74
N GLN A 142 4.50 -0.34 -16.08
CA GLN A 142 4.61 -1.63 -15.40
C GLN A 142 4.94 -2.78 -16.36
N GLU A 143 4.30 -2.84 -17.53
CA GLU A 143 4.58 -3.81 -18.59
C GLU A 143 6.03 -3.70 -19.10
N MET A 144 6.58 -2.49 -19.09
CA MET A 144 7.97 -2.22 -19.46
C MET A 144 8.97 -2.50 -18.32
N GLY A 145 8.49 -2.77 -17.10
CA GLY A 145 9.33 -2.92 -15.90
C GLY A 145 9.97 -1.61 -15.45
N VAL A 146 9.35 -0.48 -15.76
CA VAL A 146 9.87 0.88 -15.50
C VAL A 146 8.96 1.59 -14.50
N SER A 147 9.55 2.24 -13.51
CA SER A 147 8.83 3.12 -12.59
C SER A 147 8.48 4.46 -13.25
N VAL A 148 7.42 5.11 -12.76
CA VAL A 148 7.12 6.51 -13.12
C VAL A 148 8.30 7.45 -12.84
N PHE A 149 9.16 7.10 -11.89
CA PHE A 149 10.27 7.95 -11.44
C PHE A 149 11.61 7.68 -12.13
N ASP A 150 11.75 6.58 -12.88
CA ASP A 150 13.02 6.21 -13.50
C ASP A 150 13.45 7.19 -14.61
N GLU A 151 14.73 7.21 -14.95
CA GLU A 151 15.20 7.91 -16.15
C GLU A 151 14.95 7.03 -17.37
N HIS A 152 13.76 7.17 -17.96
CA HIS A 152 13.33 6.38 -19.12
C HIS A 152 12.60 7.27 -20.13
N GLN A 153 13.05 7.23 -21.39
CA GLN A 153 12.42 7.98 -22.46
C GLN A 153 11.25 7.19 -23.05
N MET A 154 10.05 7.75 -22.98
CA MET A 154 8.87 7.11 -23.54
C MET A 154 8.91 7.09 -25.07
N PRO A 155 8.28 6.10 -25.74
CA PRO A 155 8.36 5.91 -27.19
C PRO A 155 7.73 7.04 -28.01
N SER A 156 6.90 7.88 -27.40
CA SER A 156 6.31 9.05 -28.06
C SER A 156 6.19 10.24 -27.12
N LYS A 157 6.13 11.45 -27.70
CA LYS A 157 5.87 12.70 -26.96
C LYS A 157 4.56 12.64 -26.15
N PHE A 158 3.55 11.96 -26.68
CA PHE A 158 2.27 11.76 -25.98
C PHE A 158 2.44 10.92 -24.72
N HIS A 159 3.15 9.79 -24.81
CA HIS A 159 3.42 8.94 -23.64
C HIS A 159 4.34 9.63 -22.63
N GLN A 160 5.32 10.40 -23.10
CA GLN A 160 6.18 11.20 -22.22
C GLN A 160 5.36 12.22 -21.43
N LYS A 161 4.50 13.01 -22.11
CA LYS A 161 3.61 13.97 -21.45
C LYS A 161 2.74 13.30 -20.37
N ASN A 162 2.13 12.16 -20.68
CA ASN A 162 1.30 11.43 -19.72
C ASN A 162 2.10 10.93 -18.51
N ARG A 163 3.35 10.48 -18.73
CA ARG A 163 4.30 10.08 -17.69
C ARG A 163 4.66 11.25 -16.78
N ASP A 164 4.96 12.40 -17.35
CA ASP A 164 5.34 13.60 -16.60
C ASP A 164 4.15 14.11 -15.76
N GLU A 165 2.93 14.09 -16.32
CA GLU A 165 1.73 14.44 -15.58
C GLU A 165 1.46 13.49 -14.40
N ILE A 166 1.58 12.17 -14.58
CA ILE A 166 1.38 11.22 -13.47
C ILE A 166 2.49 11.36 -12.43
N LYS A 167 3.73 11.64 -12.84
CA LYS A 167 4.85 11.89 -11.93
C LYS A 167 4.54 13.09 -11.03
N ASN A 168 4.06 14.20 -11.61
CA ASN A 168 3.69 15.39 -10.85
C ASN A 168 2.49 15.15 -9.93
N ASP A 169 1.45 14.45 -10.40
CA ASP A 169 0.29 14.07 -9.59
C ASP A 169 0.77 13.22 -8.38
N LEU A 170 1.64 12.22 -8.59
CA LEU A 170 2.17 11.39 -7.51
C LEU A 170 3.08 12.14 -6.54
N LEU A 171 3.94 13.05 -7.02
CA LEU A 171 4.77 13.89 -6.15
C LEU A 171 3.92 14.79 -5.26
N ALA A 172 2.84 15.37 -5.79
CA ALA A 172 1.90 16.16 -5.02
C ALA A 172 1.22 15.30 -3.94
N THR A 173 0.73 14.11 -4.30
CA THR A 173 0.12 13.17 -3.35
C THR A 173 1.12 12.70 -2.28
N PHE A 174 2.36 12.38 -2.65
CA PHE A 174 3.37 11.93 -1.69
C PHE A 174 3.86 13.04 -0.77
N SER A 175 3.78 14.31 -1.17
CA SER A 175 4.04 15.43 -0.26
C SER A 175 3.06 15.53 0.91
N GLU A 176 1.91 14.86 0.81
CA GLU A 176 0.95 14.76 1.93
C GLU A 176 1.34 13.69 2.95
N LEU A 177 2.24 12.77 2.59
CA LEU A 177 2.80 11.76 3.46
C LEU A 177 3.93 12.41 4.26
N GLN A 178 3.82 12.41 5.58
CA GLN A 178 4.90 12.88 6.46
C GLN A 178 5.88 11.73 6.75
N ILE A 179 6.35 11.10 5.68
CA ILE A 179 7.31 9.98 5.73
C ILE A 179 8.69 10.56 5.48
#